data_AF-A0A271LBK6-F1
#
_entry.id   AF-A0A271LBK6-F1
#
_cell.length_a   1.000
_cell.length_b   1.000
_cell.length_c   1.000
_cell.angle_alpha   90.00
_cell.angle_beta   90.00
_cell.angle_gamma   90.00
#
_symmetry.space_group_name_H-M   'P 1'
#
loop_
_entity.id
_entity.type
_entity.pdbx_description
1 polymer ?
#
loop_
_entity_poly.entity_id
_entity_poly.type
_entity_poly.pdbx_seq_one_letter_code
_entity_poly.pdbx_strand_id
1 'polypeptide(L)'
;MRWTALPPKKEVMMQDAVRTFQMAHAALARLHYPLPDRSAEAEPPADQAFLACGAIIYWLNRDDLSQAERKLNCAGPLAVLSRHEYGVAAAVIGEFFRSNFEHIDRAERLPGPEPLVTSFARDFPDEIAAIYRAALEQPTRQTGYFEFFRIDDVIEKALANLEHSGNANDIQLLRAWSIHPRHGHLAVRAIKTLEDAPQQRQADSGS
;
A
#
# COMPACT_ATOMS: atom_id res chain seq x y z
N MET A 1 7.12 19.39 14.67
CA MET A 1 6.50 18.38 13.80
C MET A 1 6.96 16.96 14.19
N ARG A 2 6.62 16.49 15.39
CA ARG A 2 7.05 15.15 15.89
C ARG A 2 6.25 13.99 15.29
N TRP A 3 5.05 14.28 14.78
CA TRP A 3 4.05 13.29 14.38
C TRP A 3 4.23 12.72 12.96
N THR A 4 5.05 13.36 12.12
CA THR A 4 5.48 12.80 10.82
C THR A 4 6.81 12.06 10.91
N ALA A 5 7.39 11.93 12.11
CA ALA A 5 8.58 11.11 12.30
C ALA A 5 8.22 9.64 12.13
N LEU A 6 9.20 8.86 11.68
CA LEU A 6 9.09 7.42 11.58
C LEU A 6 8.65 6.79 12.92
N PRO A 7 7.68 5.86 12.91
CA PRO A 7 7.24 5.21 14.14
C PRO A 7 8.35 4.33 14.74
N PRO A 8 8.38 4.06 16.06
CA PRO A 8 9.37 3.15 16.63
C PRO A 8 9.29 1.75 16.01
N LYS A 9 10.44 1.14 15.69
CA LYS A 9 10.50 -0.24 15.13
C LYS A 9 10.07 -1.31 16.12
N LYS A 10 10.26 -1.03 17.41
CA LYS A 10 9.79 -1.81 18.57
C LYS A 10 8.51 -1.20 19.11
N GLU A 11 7.43 -1.36 18.37
CA GLU A 11 6.11 -0.88 18.76
C GLU A 11 5.17 -2.06 19.01
N VAL A 12 4.48 -2.04 20.15
CA VAL A 12 3.51 -3.09 20.51
C VAL A 12 2.18 -2.82 19.81
N MET A 13 1.83 -1.54 19.64
CA MET A 13 0.61 -1.09 18.97
C MET A 13 0.91 -0.58 17.55
N MET A 14 1.50 -1.45 16.71
CA MET A 14 1.98 -1.08 15.37
C MET A 14 0.89 -0.41 14.52
N GLN A 15 -0.35 -0.90 14.58
CA GLN A 15 -1.48 -0.36 13.82
C GLN A 15 -1.80 1.10 14.21
N ASP A 16 -1.76 1.42 15.50
CA ASP A 16 -2.01 2.78 15.99
C ASP A 16 -0.85 3.72 15.60
N ALA A 17 0.38 3.23 15.62
CA ALA A 17 1.54 4.02 15.19
C ALA A 17 1.51 4.32 13.68
N VAL A 18 1.18 3.31 12.85
CA VAL A 18 0.98 3.49 11.40
C VAL A 18 -0.17 4.48 11.15
N ARG A 19 -1.30 4.31 11.83
CA ARG A 19 -2.45 5.21 11.72
C ARG A 19 -2.10 6.63 12.11
N THR A 20 -1.41 6.83 13.23
CA THR A 20 -0.96 8.16 13.68
C THR A 20 -0.08 8.82 12.63
N PHE A 21 0.86 8.07 12.06
CA PHE A 21 1.74 8.53 10.99
C PHE A 21 0.97 8.91 9.72
N GLN A 22 0.04 8.06 9.27
CA GLN A 22 -0.85 8.32 8.12
C GLN A 22 -1.67 9.60 8.35
N MET A 23 -2.30 9.72 9.51
CA MET A 23 -3.14 10.86 9.86
C MET A 23 -2.34 12.16 9.95
N ALA A 24 -1.10 12.13 10.43
CA ALA A 24 -0.23 13.30 10.45
C ALA A 24 0.10 13.79 9.03
N HIS A 25 0.37 12.88 8.09
CA HIS A 25 0.62 13.22 6.69
C HIS A 25 -0.63 13.78 6.00
N ALA A 26 -1.77 13.14 6.20
CA ALA A 26 -3.06 13.63 5.74
C ALA A 26 -3.41 15.02 6.29
N ALA A 27 -3.19 15.25 7.59
CA ALA A 27 -3.47 16.53 8.24
C ALA A 27 -2.58 17.65 7.69
N LEU A 28 -1.28 17.39 7.48
CA LEU A 28 -0.39 18.37 6.84
C LEU A 28 -0.87 18.74 5.45
N ALA A 29 -1.34 17.76 4.68
CA ALA A 29 -1.87 18.00 3.35
C ALA A 29 -3.11 18.89 3.38
N ARG A 30 -4.08 18.59 4.25
CA ARG A 30 -5.34 19.38 4.39
C ARG A 30 -5.14 20.78 4.97
N LEU A 31 -4.03 21.00 5.66
CA LEU A 31 -3.63 22.32 6.15
C LEU A 31 -2.70 23.05 5.17
N HIS A 32 -2.42 22.46 4.01
CA HIS A 32 -1.50 22.96 2.97
C HIS A 32 -0.09 23.29 3.49
N TYR A 33 0.34 22.63 4.56
CA TYR A 33 1.70 22.78 5.07
C TYR A 33 2.68 21.97 4.21
N PRO A 34 3.88 22.48 3.93
CA PRO A 34 4.90 21.72 3.23
C PRO A 34 5.22 20.40 3.94
N LEU A 35 5.37 19.34 3.15
CA LEU A 35 5.85 18.06 3.66
C LEU A 35 7.31 18.24 4.13
N PRO A 36 7.64 17.92 5.40
CA PRO A 36 9.00 18.04 5.90
C PRO A 36 9.94 17.12 5.13
N ASP A 37 11.09 17.65 4.70
CA ASP A 37 12.15 16.82 4.15
C ASP A 37 12.79 15.99 5.26
N ARG A 38 12.57 14.68 5.19
CA ARG A 38 13.13 13.67 6.11
C ARG A 38 14.09 12.72 5.40
N SER A 39 14.58 13.08 4.22
CA SER A 39 15.51 12.25 3.45
C SER A 39 16.76 11.87 4.25
N ALA A 40 17.26 12.78 5.10
CA ALA A 40 18.40 12.54 5.99
C ALA A 40 18.12 11.58 7.15
N GLU A 41 16.85 11.28 7.47
CA GLU A 41 16.46 10.35 8.54
C GLU A 41 16.36 8.89 8.05
N ALA A 42 16.44 8.66 6.74
CA ALA A 42 16.07 7.40 6.09
C ALA A 42 17.30 6.59 5.65
N GLU A 43 18.01 5.98 6.60
CA GLU A 43 19.19 5.16 6.29
C GLU A 43 18.83 3.77 5.69
N PRO A 44 17.99 2.92 6.32
CA PRO A 44 17.64 1.63 5.74
C PRO A 44 16.48 1.71 4.74
N PRO A 45 16.40 0.78 3.76
CA PRO A 45 15.32 0.77 2.76
C PRO A 45 13.90 0.74 3.35
N ALA A 46 13.70 0.10 4.51
CA ALA A 46 12.40 0.06 5.17
C ALA A 46 11.92 1.45 5.61
N ASP A 47 12.83 2.30 6.10
CA ASP A 47 12.54 3.65 6.55
C ASP A 47 12.15 4.52 5.33
N GLN A 48 12.87 4.35 4.22
CA GLN A 48 12.56 5.01 2.94
C GLN A 48 11.18 4.59 2.41
N ALA A 49 10.84 3.30 2.46
CA ALA A 49 9.53 2.81 2.04
C ALA A 49 8.39 3.36 2.91
N PHE A 50 8.60 3.47 4.23
CA PHE A 50 7.60 4.00 5.15
C PHE A 50 7.35 5.51 4.93
N LEU A 51 8.42 6.29 4.73
CA LEU A 51 8.33 7.70 4.36
C LEU A 51 7.67 7.88 2.98
N ALA A 52 7.97 7.02 2.01
CA ALA A 52 7.33 7.05 0.70
C ALA A 52 5.81 6.83 0.81
N CYS A 53 5.37 5.87 1.62
CA CYS A 53 3.94 5.68 1.88
C CYS A 53 3.30 6.92 2.53
N GLY A 54 3.98 7.55 3.50
CA GLY A 54 3.53 8.81 4.09
C GLY A 54 3.41 9.94 3.07
N ALA A 55 4.40 10.08 2.18
CA ALA A 55 4.40 11.08 1.12
C ALA A 55 3.25 10.87 0.12
N ILE A 56 2.95 9.63 -0.26
CA ILE A 56 1.79 9.32 -1.12
C ILE A 56 0.48 9.73 -0.44
N ILE A 57 0.29 9.37 0.83
CA ILE A 57 -0.88 9.79 1.61
C ILE A 57 -0.98 11.32 1.68
N TYR A 58 0.13 12.01 1.89
CA TYR A 58 0.16 13.47 1.87
C TYR A 58 -0.31 14.02 0.52
N TRP A 59 0.29 13.58 -0.60
CA TRP A 59 -0.04 14.13 -1.92
C TRP A 59 -1.47 13.84 -2.36
N LEU A 60 -2.00 12.65 -2.07
CA LEU A 60 -3.38 12.30 -2.42
C LEU A 60 -4.42 13.10 -1.61
N ASN A 61 -4.03 13.66 -0.46
CA ASN A 61 -4.90 14.48 0.39
C ASN A 61 -4.71 16.00 0.19
N ARG A 62 -3.93 16.46 -0.79
CA ARG A 62 -3.77 17.89 -1.13
C ARG A 62 -4.97 18.41 -1.90
N ASP A 63 -6.02 18.80 -1.19
CA ASP A 63 -7.31 19.20 -1.77
C ASP A 63 -7.29 20.53 -2.55
N ASP A 64 -6.18 21.27 -2.49
CA ASP A 64 -5.91 22.44 -3.32
C ASP A 64 -5.32 22.11 -4.70
N LEU A 65 -4.93 20.85 -4.93
CA LEU A 65 -4.37 20.37 -6.20
C LEU A 65 -5.39 19.55 -6.98
N SER A 66 -5.29 19.58 -8.31
CA SER A 66 -6.05 18.68 -9.18
C SER A 66 -5.59 17.23 -9.02
N GLN A 67 -6.45 16.27 -9.34
CA GLN A 67 -6.10 14.86 -9.20
C GLN A 67 -4.89 14.43 -10.06
N ALA A 68 -4.70 15.07 -11.22
CA ALA A 68 -3.53 14.84 -12.06
C ALA A 68 -2.24 15.31 -11.37
N GLU A 69 -2.25 16.49 -10.74
CA GLU A 69 -1.11 17.01 -9.99
C GLU A 69 -0.81 16.16 -8.76
N ARG A 70 -1.83 15.71 -8.02
CA ARG A 70 -1.65 14.81 -6.87
C ARG A 70 -0.94 13.52 -7.29
N LYS A 71 -1.39 12.90 -8.38
CA LYS A 71 -0.76 11.69 -8.93
C LYS A 71 0.67 11.95 -9.43
N LEU A 72 0.91 13.07 -10.11
CA LEU A 72 2.25 13.44 -10.59
C LEU A 72 3.23 13.58 -9.42
N ASN A 73 2.81 14.19 -8.31
CA ASN A 73 3.66 14.34 -7.12
C ASN A 73 3.93 13.01 -6.38
N CYS A 74 3.18 11.94 -6.67
CA CYS A 74 3.43 10.60 -6.13
C CYS A 74 4.55 9.86 -6.89
N ALA A 75 5.02 10.33 -8.05
CA ALA A 75 5.99 9.62 -8.88
C ALA A 75 7.31 9.30 -8.15
N GLY A 76 7.85 10.26 -7.39
CA GLY A 76 9.08 10.06 -6.61
C GLY A 76 8.92 8.99 -5.52
N PRO A 77 7.92 9.11 -4.62
CA PRO A 77 7.61 8.06 -3.65
C PRO A 77 7.32 6.68 -4.26
N LEU A 78 6.58 6.62 -5.37
CA LEU A 78 6.32 5.36 -6.07
C LEU A 78 7.62 4.73 -6.59
N ALA A 79 8.53 5.53 -7.14
CA ALA A 79 9.83 5.04 -7.59
C ALA A 79 10.68 4.45 -6.44
N VAL A 80 10.52 4.92 -5.20
CA VAL A 80 11.14 4.30 -4.02
C VAL A 80 10.53 2.93 -3.74
N LEU A 81 9.21 2.82 -3.80
CA LEU A 81 8.48 1.56 -3.57
C LEU A 81 8.69 0.53 -4.68
N SER A 82 9.00 0.96 -5.90
CA SER A 82 9.33 0.10 -7.05
C SER A 82 10.72 -0.53 -6.98
N ARG A 83 11.55 -0.23 -5.97
CA ARG A 83 12.86 -0.86 -5.76
C ARG A 83 12.72 -2.24 -5.12
N HIS A 84 12.19 -3.17 -5.91
CA HIS A 84 11.81 -4.52 -5.46
C HIS A 84 13.00 -5.32 -4.92
N GLU A 85 14.24 -4.99 -5.31
CA GLU A 85 15.46 -5.63 -4.84
C GLU A 85 15.65 -5.56 -3.31
N TYR A 86 15.01 -4.59 -2.64
CA TYR A 86 15.08 -4.46 -1.19
C TYR A 86 14.01 -5.27 -0.43
N GLY A 87 12.97 -5.77 -1.10
CA GLY A 87 11.95 -6.64 -0.49
C GLY A 87 11.15 -6.02 0.67
N VAL A 88 11.12 -4.69 0.81
CA VAL A 88 10.46 -3.98 1.94
C VAL A 88 9.05 -3.50 1.61
N ALA A 89 8.79 -3.16 0.34
CA ALA A 89 7.62 -2.38 -0.05
C ALA A 89 6.30 -3.10 0.24
N ALA A 90 6.20 -4.39 -0.08
CA ALA A 90 4.98 -5.17 0.14
C ALA A 90 4.58 -5.24 1.62
N ALA A 91 5.57 -5.39 2.52
CA ALA A 91 5.32 -5.40 3.95
C ALA A 91 4.83 -4.05 4.46
N VAL A 92 5.52 -2.97 4.09
CA VAL A 92 5.20 -1.60 4.53
C VAL A 92 3.82 -1.15 4.04
N ILE A 93 3.53 -1.33 2.75
CA ILE A 93 2.21 -1.01 2.18
C ILE A 93 1.12 -1.83 2.87
N GLY A 94 1.42 -3.10 3.14
CA GLY A 94 0.54 -3.98 3.88
C GLY A 94 0.15 -3.44 5.26
N GLU A 95 1.05 -2.77 5.97
CA GLU A 95 0.73 -2.15 7.27
C GLU A 95 -0.20 -0.95 7.11
N PHE A 96 -0.01 -0.13 6.07
CA PHE A 96 -0.89 1.00 5.77
C PHE A 96 -2.30 0.56 5.39
N PHE A 97 -2.45 -0.58 4.71
CA PHE A 97 -3.78 -1.07 4.31
C PHE A 97 -4.51 -1.76 5.46
N ARG A 98 -3.77 -2.38 6.38
CA ARG A 98 -4.31 -3.04 7.57
C ARG A 98 -4.82 -2.05 8.62
N SER A 99 -4.14 -0.91 8.81
CA SER A 99 -4.54 0.12 9.78
C SER A 99 -5.89 0.80 9.46
N ASN A 100 -6.45 0.58 8.28
CA ASN A 100 -7.68 1.20 7.81
C ASN A 100 -8.97 0.47 8.24
N PHE A 101 -8.89 -0.74 8.79
CA PHE A 101 -10.04 -1.66 8.80
C PHE A 101 -11.06 -1.49 9.93
N GLU A 102 -10.81 -0.71 11.00
CA GLU A 102 -11.71 -0.77 12.18
C GLU A 102 -12.19 0.57 12.77
N HIS A 103 -11.72 1.74 12.33
CA HIS A 103 -12.01 3.00 13.06
C HIS A 103 -12.23 4.25 12.19
N ILE A 104 -12.62 4.09 10.93
CA ILE A 104 -12.93 5.23 10.03
C ILE A 104 -14.29 5.88 10.37
N ASP A 105 -15.08 5.32 11.29
CA ASP A 105 -16.32 5.94 11.81
C ASP A 105 -16.12 7.29 12.53
N ARG A 106 -14.86 7.72 12.75
CA ARG A 106 -14.52 9.07 13.25
C ARG A 106 -13.62 9.88 12.32
N ALA A 107 -13.29 9.39 11.12
CA ALA A 107 -12.45 10.10 10.16
C ALA A 107 -13.19 11.24 9.42
N GLU A 108 -14.42 11.54 9.83
CA GLU A 108 -14.96 12.89 9.63
C GLU A 108 -14.11 13.92 10.41
N ARG A 109 -13.57 14.88 9.65
CA ARG A 109 -13.08 16.21 10.08
C ARG A 109 -11.57 16.39 10.22
N LEU A 110 -10.80 15.90 9.26
CA LEU A 110 -9.82 16.84 8.71
C LEU A 110 -10.56 17.83 7.79
N PRO A 111 -10.21 19.13 7.81
CA PRO A 111 -10.89 20.12 6.98
C PRO A 111 -10.74 19.75 5.50
N GLY A 112 -11.76 20.07 4.70
CA GLY A 112 -11.75 19.88 3.26
C GLY A 112 -13.04 19.25 2.71
N PRO A 113 -13.31 19.42 1.41
CA PRO A 113 -14.56 18.98 0.79
C PRO A 113 -14.57 17.49 0.41
N GLU A 114 -13.39 16.89 0.23
CA GLU A 114 -13.24 15.51 -0.23
C GLU A 114 -13.05 14.52 0.93
N PRO A 115 -13.47 13.25 0.79
CA PRO A 115 -13.15 12.19 1.75
C PRO A 115 -11.65 12.03 1.97
N LEU A 116 -11.27 11.54 3.15
CA LEU A 116 -9.87 11.29 3.45
C LEU A 116 -9.35 10.07 2.71
N VAL A 117 -8.21 10.21 2.04
CA VAL A 117 -7.52 9.09 1.39
C VAL A 117 -6.57 8.43 2.40
N THR A 118 -6.85 7.18 2.76
CA THR A 118 -6.05 6.39 3.71
C THR A 118 -5.40 5.15 3.07
N SER A 119 -5.78 4.84 1.83
CA SER A 119 -5.18 3.81 0.99
C SER A 119 -5.01 4.37 -0.42
N PHE A 120 -3.96 3.94 -1.11
CA PHE A 120 -3.62 4.39 -2.45
C PHE A 120 -3.67 3.26 -3.49
N ALA A 121 -4.23 2.10 -3.12
CA ALA A 121 -4.35 0.95 -4.04
C ALA A 121 -5.25 1.22 -5.25
N ARG A 122 -6.28 2.05 -5.08
CA ARG A 122 -7.19 2.41 -6.18
C ARG A 122 -6.58 3.44 -7.14
N ASP A 123 -5.68 4.29 -6.63
CA ASP A 123 -5.04 5.33 -7.41
C ASP A 123 -3.88 4.81 -8.27
N PHE A 124 -3.21 3.75 -7.79
CA PHE A 124 -2.00 3.15 -8.38
C PHE A 124 -2.09 1.60 -8.44
N PRO A 125 -3.13 1.03 -9.07
CA PRO A 125 -3.37 -0.42 -9.02
C PRO A 125 -2.23 -1.21 -9.68
N ASP A 126 -1.65 -0.70 -10.77
CA ASP A 126 -0.58 -1.37 -11.51
C ASP A 126 0.73 -1.41 -10.71
N GLU A 127 1.08 -0.30 -10.05
CA GLU A 127 2.26 -0.21 -9.19
C GLU A 127 2.11 -1.11 -7.96
N ILE A 128 0.92 -1.13 -7.35
CA ILE A 128 0.63 -2.03 -6.22
C ILE A 128 0.70 -3.50 -6.65
N ALA A 129 0.13 -3.84 -7.81
CA ALA A 129 0.21 -5.19 -8.34
C ALA A 129 1.67 -5.60 -8.62
N ALA A 130 2.49 -4.71 -9.19
CA ALA A 130 3.90 -4.97 -9.43
C ALA A 130 4.68 -5.27 -8.15
N ILE A 131 4.43 -4.52 -7.07
CA ILE A 131 5.07 -4.74 -5.77
C ILE A 131 4.70 -6.11 -5.19
N TYR A 132 3.42 -6.46 -5.18
CA TYR A 132 2.98 -7.74 -4.62
C TYR A 132 3.35 -8.93 -5.51
N ARG A 133 3.39 -8.75 -6.84
CA ARG A 133 3.94 -9.73 -7.79
C ARG A 133 5.40 -10.04 -7.46
N ALA A 134 6.24 -9.01 -7.34
CA ALA A 134 7.65 -9.18 -7.00
C ALA A 134 7.84 -9.89 -5.64
N ALA A 135 6.95 -9.62 -4.67
CA ALA A 135 6.97 -10.30 -3.38
C ALA A 135 6.69 -11.80 -3.48
N LEU A 136 5.76 -12.21 -4.34
CA LEU A 136 5.44 -13.62 -4.59
C LEU A 136 6.49 -14.33 -5.45
N GLU A 137 7.16 -13.62 -6.35
CA GLU A 137 8.27 -14.15 -7.14
C GLU A 137 9.53 -14.38 -6.30
N GLN A 138 9.74 -13.53 -5.28
CA GLN A 138 10.94 -13.54 -4.45
C GLN A 138 10.57 -13.51 -2.95
N PRO A 139 9.88 -14.55 -2.44
CA PRO A 139 9.37 -14.56 -1.08
C PRO A 139 10.50 -14.45 -0.04
N THR A 140 11.63 -15.12 -0.27
CA THR A 140 12.76 -15.13 0.67
C THR A 140 13.49 -13.80 0.82
N ARG A 141 13.22 -12.82 -0.05
CA ARG A 141 13.77 -11.45 0.05
C ARG A 141 12.92 -10.53 0.90
N GLN A 142 11.70 -10.94 1.26
CA GLN A 142 10.78 -10.05 1.94
C GLN A 142 11.24 -9.76 3.37
N THR A 143 11.17 -8.49 3.74
CA THR A 143 11.47 -7.98 5.08
C THR A 143 10.49 -6.86 5.44
N GLY A 144 10.46 -6.45 6.70
CA GLY A 144 9.51 -5.48 7.23
C GLY A 144 10.17 -4.25 7.85
N TYR A 145 9.31 -3.28 8.16
CA TYR A 145 9.69 -2.11 8.95
C TYR A 145 9.78 -2.41 10.45
N PHE A 146 8.78 -3.13 10.97
CA PHE A 146 8.69 -3.50 12.38
C PHE A 146 9.49 -4.77 12.66
N GLU A 147 10.01 -4.87 13.89
CA GLU A 147 10.84 -6.00 14.31
C GLU A 147 10.11 -7.35 14.29
N PHE A 148 8.82 -7.37 14.63
CA PHE A 148 7.99 -8.58 14.64
C PHE A 148 7.39 -8.90 13.26
N PHE A 149 8.23 -8.81 12.22
CA PHE A 149 7.87 -9.10 10.85
C PHE A 149 7.54 -10.59 10.63
N ARG A 150 6.50 -10.87 9.83
CA ARG A 150 6.13 -12.22 9.40
C ARG A 150 5.98 -12.27 7.89
N ILE A 151 6.78 -13.10 7.24
CA ILE A 151 6.71 -13.32 5.80
C ILE A 151 5.32 -13.83 5.37
N ASP A 152 4.71 -14.72 6.15
CA ASP A 152 3.38 -15.27 5.86
C ASP A 152 2.32 -14.17 5.69
N ASP A 153 2.39 -13.12 6.51
CA ASP A 153 1.48 -11.97 6.42
C ASP A 153 1.65 -11.23 5.09
N VAL A 154 2.88 -11.12 4.59
CA VAL A 154 3.17 -10.48 3.29
C VAL A 154 2.63 -11.34 2.16
N ILE A 155 2.83 -12.65 2.21
CA ILE A 155 2.34 -13.57 1.16
C ILE A 155 0.82 -13.58 1.12
N GLU A 156 0.16 -13.64 2.28
CA GLU A 156 -1.31 -13.55 2.37
C GLU A 156 -1.82 -12.23 1.77
N LYS A 157 -1.21 -11.10 2.16
CA LYS A 157 -1.55 -9.79 1.60
C LYS A 157 -1.28 -9.72 0.09
N ALA A 158 -0.18 -10.30 -0.39
CA ALA A 158 0.17 -10.27 -1.80
C ALA A 158 -0.85 -11.02 -2.66
N LEU A 159 -1.24 -12.22 -2.24
CA LEU A 159 -2.29 -13.00 -2.91
C LEU A 159 -3.64 -12.26 -2.88
N ALA A 160 -4.01 -11.69 -1.74
CA ALA A 160 -5.24 -10.91 -1.61
C ALA A 160 -5.23 -9.62 -2.44
N ASN A 161 -4.09 -8.94 -2.60
CA ASN A 161 -4.00 -7.74 -3.42
C ASN A 161 -4.00 -8.06 -4.91
N LEU A 162 -3.29 -9.11 -5.36
CA LEU A 162 -3.34 -9.54 -6.77
C LEU A 162 -4.73 -10.00 -7.21
N GLU A 163 -5.55 -10.51 -6.29
CA GLU A 163 -6.97 -10.78 -6.57
C GLU A 163 -7.74 -9.51 -7.02
N HIS A 164 -7.39 -8.33 -6.49
CA HIS A 164 -8.12 -7.08 -6.72
C HIS A 164 -7.44 -6.15 -7.75
N SER A 165 -6.11 -6.08 -7.73
CA SER A 165 -5.32 -5.18 -8.57
C SER A 165 -4.51 -5.90 -9.65
N GLY A 166 -4.48 -7.23 -9.62
CA GLY A 166 -3.78 -8.04 -10.62
C GLY A 166 -4.53 -8.12 -11.95
N ASN A 167 -3.93 -8.82 -12.90
CA ASN A 167 -4.49 -9.05 -14.23
C ASN A 167 -4.19 -10.47 -14.73
N ALA A 168 -4.62 -10.79 -15.95
CA ALA A 168 -4.47 -12.14 -16.53
C ALA A 168 -3.02 -12.64 -16.58
N ASN A 169 -2.03 -11.76 -16.65
CA ASN A 169 -0.61 -12.15 -16.65
C ASN A 169 -0.17 -12.72 -15.29
N ASP A 170 -0.90 -12.44 -14.21
CA ASP A 170 -0.60 -12.95 -12.86
C ASP A 170 -1.04 -14.40 -12.66
N ILE A 171 -1.90 -14.93 -13.54
CA ILE A 171 -2.49 -16.27 -13.38
C ILE A 171 -1.41 -17.36 -13.29
N GLN A 172 -0.33 -17.27 -14.10
CA GLN A 172 0.73 -18.27 -14.05
C GLN A 172 1.47 -18.27 -12.70
N LEU A 173 1.75 -17.09 -12.16
CA LEU A 173 2.36 -16.92 -10.85
C LEU A 173 1.44 -17.46 -9.75
N LEU A 174 0.15 -17.10 -9.78
CA LEU A 174 -0.84 -17.58 -8.83
C LEU A 174 -1.01 -19.11 -8.91
N ARG A 175 -0.93 -19.71 -10.10
CA ARG A 175 -0.98 -21.18 -10.25
C ARG A 175 0.18 -21.86 -9.53
N ALA A 176 1.38 -21.28 -9.57
CA ALA A 176 2.52 -21.81 -8.81
C ALA A 176 2.26 -21.77 -7.29
N TRP A 177 1.52 -20.77 -6.80
CA TRP A 177 1.12 -20.67 -5.40
C TRP A 177 -0.08 -21.55 -5.02
N SER A 178 -0.87 -22.05 -5.97
CA SER A 178 -2.08 -22.84 -5.70
C SER A 178 -1.82 -24.17 -4.97
N ILE A 179 -0.61 -24.72 -5.13
CA ILE A 179 -0.17 -25.95 -4.44
C ILE A 179 0.49 -25.68 -3.08
N HIS A 180 0.61 -24.41 -2.67
CA HIS A 180 1.23 -24.05 -1.40
C HIS A 180 0.35 -24.51 -0.21
N PRO A 181 0.88 -25.30 0.75
CA PRO A 181 0.06 -25.92 1.80
C PRO A 181 -0.76 -24.95 2.64
N ARG A 182 -0.24 -23.74 2.89
CA ARG A 182 -0.89 -22.72 3.73
C ARG A 182 -1.69 -21.69 2.93
N HIS A 183 -1.28 -21.40 1.70
CA HIS A 183 -1.75 -20.21 0.95
C HIS A 183 -2.42 -20.56 -0.38
N GLY A 184 -2.43 -21.84 -0.77
CA GLY A 184 -2.98 -22.28 -2.05
C GLY A 184 -4.44 -21.89 -2.25
N HIS A 185 -5.25 -21.92 -1.19
CA HIS A 185 -6.65 -21.51 -1.24
C HIS A 185 -6.84 -20.03 -1.62
N LEU A 186 -5.94 -19.13 -1.18
CA LEU A 186 -5.97 -17.71 -1.57
C LEU A 186 -5.60 -17.54 -3.03
N ALA A 187 -4.60 -18.28 -3.51
CA ALA A 187 -4.19 -18.24 -4.91
C ALA A 187 -5.30 -18.77 -5.84
N VAL A 188 -5.97 -19.86 -5.48
CA VAL A 188 -7.13 -20.38 -6.24
C VAL A 188 -8.27 -19.37 -6.29
N ARG A 189 -8.57 -18.70 -5.16
CA ARG A 189 -9.58 -17.63 -5.12
C ARG A 189 -9.20 -16.48 -6.05
N ALA A 190 -7.97 -16.01 -5.98
CA ALA A 190 -7.46 -14.93 -6.83
C ALA A 190 -7.54 -15.27 -8.33
N ILE A 191 -7.15 -16.49 -8.72
CA ILE A 191 -7.26 -16.96 -10.11
C ILE A 191 -8.71 -16.88 -10.59
N LYS A 192 -9.65 -17.41 -9.79
CA LYS A 192 -11.07 -17.40 -10.16
C LYS A 192 -11.58 -15.97 -10.39
N THR A 193 -11.28 -15.06 -9.47
CA THR A 193 -11.69 -13.64 -9.60
C THR A 193 -11.12 -13.00 -10.87
N LEU A 194 -9.85 -13.26 -11.19
CA LEU A 194 -9.20 -12.71 -12.38
C LEU A 194 -9.70 -13.34 -13.69
N GLU A 195 -10.12 -14.61 -13.68
CA GLU A 195 -10.71 -15.30 -14.83
C GLU A 195 -12.16 -14.85 -15.09
N ASP A 196 -12.91 -14.48 -14.05
CA ASP A 196 -14.30 -14.01 -14.14
C ASP A 196 -14.40 -12.51 -14.52
N ALA A 197 -13.40 -11.69 -14.17
CA ALA A 197 -13.39 -10.23 -14.42
C ALA A 197 -13.50 -9.78 -15.91
N PRO A 198 -12.97 -10.51 -16.92
CA PRO A 198 -13.19 -10.20 -18.34
C PRO A 198 -14.64 -10.41 -18.79
N GLN A 199 -15.35 -11.38 -18.19
CA GLN A 199 -16.73 -11.71 -18.56
C GLN A 199 -17.73 -10.68 -18.04
N GLN A 200 -17.47 -10.09 -16.88
CA GLN A 200 -18.29 -9.02 -16.29
C GLN A 200 -18.15 -7.68 -17.06
N ARG A 201 -16.94 -7.34 -17.51
CA ARG A 201 -16.71 -6.11 -18.30
C ARG A 201 -17.39 -6.13 -19.68
N GLN A 202 -17.59 -7.30 -20.29
CA GLN A 202 -18.38 -7.43 -21.52
C GLN A 202 -19.89 -7.31 -21.28
N ALA A 203 -20.40 -7.75 -20.12
CA ALA A 203 -21.81 -7.62 -19.75
C ALA A 203 -22.21 -6.16 -19.44
N ASP A 204 -21.32 -5.39 -18.77
CA ASP A 204 -21.59 -4.00 -18.41
C ASP A 204 -21.47 -3.01 -19.58
N SER A 205 -20.69 -3.34 -20.61
CA SER A 205 -20.62 -2.54 -21.85
C SER A 205 -21.74 -2.83 -22.85
N GLY A 206 -22.64 -3.77 -22.53
CA GLY A 206 -23.78 -4.17 -23.36
C GLY A 206 -25.15 -3.77 -22.82
N SER A 207 -25.20 -2.92 -21.78
CA SER A 207 -26.44 -2.42 -21.16
C SER A 207 -26.66 -0.93 -21.40
#